data_AF-A0A2C9L938-F1
#
_entry.id   AF-A0A2C9L938-F1
#
_cell.length_a   1.000
_cell.length_b   1.000
_cell.length_c   1.000
_cell.angle_alpha   90.00
_cell.angle_beta   90.00
_cell.angle_gamma   90.00
#
_symmetry.space_group_name_H-M   'P 1'
#
loop_
_entity.id
_entity.type
_entity.pdbx_description
1 polymer ?
#
loop_
_entity_poly.entity_id
_entity_poly.type
_entity_poly.pdbx_seq_one_letter_code
_entity_poly.pdbx_strand_id
1 'polypeptide(L)'
;MFCYLCQRFKVVIIGAGVGGLSAGVVIQQSCPDIDVEIVADIFSPDTTSDGSAGFWEPYSIGSDVDRVVELSKKTYDYLMKIVYSPLSAEAGVQLISGYTLFSDETQVSF
;
A
#
# COMPACT_ATOMS: atom_id res chain seq x y z
N MET A 1 28.31 -31.59 -8.31
CA MET A 1 27.77 -31.09 -7.02
C MET A 1 27.83 -29.57 -7.06
N PHE A 2 26.81 -28.92 -7.62
CA PHE A 2 26.69 -27.46 -7.68
C PHE A 2 26.15 -26.97 -6.34
N CYS A 3 26.88 -26.09 -5.67
CA CYS A 3 26.45 -25.49 -4.40
C CYS A 3 25.37 -24.44 -4.70
N TYR A 4 24.09 -24.82 -4.58
CA TYR A 4 22.95 -23.89 -4.66
C TYR A 4 22.77 -23.04 -3.39
N LEU A 5 23.62 -23.23 -2.36
CA LEU A 5 23.49 -22.58 -1.04
C LEU A 5 24.04 -21.14 -0.96
N CYS A 6 24.44 -20.53 -2.08
CA CYS A 6 25.03 -19.17 -2.09
C CYS A 6 24.43 -18.20 -3.11
N GLN A 7 23.32 -18.53 -3.77
CA GLN A 7 22.60 -17.55 -4.59
C GLN A 7 21.62 -16.79 -3.70
N ARG A 8 22.02 -15.59 -3.26
CA ARG A 8 21.06 -14.58 -2.82
C ARG A 8 20.28 -14.13 -4.04
N PHE A 9 18.97 -14.34 -4.04
CA PHE A 9 18.10 -13.82 -5.08
C PHE A 9 18.00 -12.30 -4.91
N LYS A 10 18.18 -11.59 -6.03
CA LYS A 10 18.04 -10.13 -6.07
C LYS A 10 16.73 -9.79 -6.76
N VAL A 11 15.91 -8.96 -6.11
CA VAL A 11 14.66 -8.45 -6.65
C VAL A 11 14.80 -6.94 -6.81
N VAL A 12 14.60 -6.45 -8.03
CA VAL A 12 14.57 -5.02 -8.31
C VAL A 12 13.12 -4.58 -8.44
N ILE A 13 12.74 -3.58 -7.66
CA ILE A 13 11.43 -2.93 -7.70
C ILE A 13 11.60 -1.60 -8.42
N ILE A 14 10.80 -1.41 -9.47
CA ILE A 14 10.81 -0.17 -10.25
C ILE A 14 9.72 0.75 -9.69
N GLY A 15 10.14 1.90 -9.18
CA GLY A 15 9.27 2.96 -8.65
C GLY A 15 9.27 3.05 -7.12
N ALA A 16 9.37 4.29 -6.61
CA ALA A 16 9.46 4.60 -5.19
C ALA A 16 8.18 5.26 -4.62
N GLY A 17 7.04 5.10 -5.29
CA GLY A 17 5.73 5.48 -4.72
C GLY A 17 5.18 4.41 -3.77
N VAL A 18 3.96 4.63 -3.25
CA VAL A 18 3.32 3.73 -2.26
C VAL A 18 3.24 2.27 -2.72
N GLY A 19 2.99 2.03 -4.02
CA GLY A 19 2.92 0.68 -4.58
C GLY A 19 4.28 -0.04 -4.57
N GLY A 20 5.36 0.65 -4.93
CA GLY A 20 6.70 0.06 -4.95
C GLY A 20 7.27 -0.15 -3.56
N LEU A 21 7.16 0.86 -2.68
CA LEU A 21 7.65 0.78 -1.32
C LEU A 21 6.91 -0.28 -0.49
N SER A 22 5.56 -0.34 -0.59
CA SER A 22 4.78 -1.36 0.11
C SER A 22 5.11 -2.78 -0.37
N ALA A 23 5.27 -2.99 -1.67
CA ALA A 23 5.72 -4.26 -2.22
C ALA A 23 7.12 -4.63 -1.70
N GLY A 24 8.05 -3.68 -1.67
CA GLY A 24 9.41 -3.90 -1.15
C GLY A 24 9.43 -4.34 0.30
N VAL A 25 8.66 -3.67 1.15
CA VAL A 25 8.50 -4.06 2.57
C VAL A 25 7.93 -5.47 2.69
N VAL A 26 6.84 -5.77 1.98
CA VAL A 26 6.18 -7.09 2.05
C VAL A 26 7.10 -8.21 1.54
N ILE A 27 7.83 -8.00 0.45
CA ILE A 27 8.78 -8.98 -0.10
C ILE A 27 9.92 -9.21 0.89
N GLN A 28 10.54 -8.15 1.41
CA GLN A 28 11.65 -8.28 2.35
C GLN A 28 11.23 -8.98 3.66
N GLN A 29 10.02 -8.72 4.15
CA GLN A 29 9.47 -9.38 5.34
C GLN A 29 9.12 -10.85 5.10
N SER A 30 8.59 -11.17 3.92
CA SER A 30 8.18 -12.54 3.57
C SER A 30 9.38 -13.41 3.18
N CYS A 31 10.45 -12.81 2.67
CA CYS A 31 11.64 -13.49 2.18
C CYS A 31 12.91 -12.73 2.63
N PRO A 32 13.33 -12.89 3.91
CA PRO A 32 14.45 -12.13 4.47
C PRO A 32 15.80 -12.32 3.76
N ASP A 33 15.97 -13.45 3.06
CA ASP A 33 17.20 -13.78 2.33
C ASP A 33 17.27 -13.16 0.92
N ILE A 34 16.20 -12.50 0.47
CA ILE A 34 16.17 -11.76 -0.80
C ILE A 34 16.79 -10.38 -0.59
N ASP A 35 17.65 -9.99 -1.52
CA ASP A 35 18.17 -8.63 -1.63
C ASP A 35 17.20 -7.78 -2.46
N VAL A 36 16.43 -6.92 -1.79
CA VAL A 36 15.46 -6.03 -2.44
C VAL A 36 16.10 -4.68 -2.73
N GLU A 37 16.16 -4.30 -4.00
CA GLU A 37 16.65 -2.99 -4.46
C GLU A 37 15.49 -2.19 -5.06
N ILE A 38 15.38 -0.91 -4.69
CA ILE A 38 14.41 0.01 -5.27
C ILE A 38 15.14 0.93 -6.24
N VAL A 39 14.67 0.95 -7.49
CA VAL A 39 15.17 1.84 -8.54
C VAL A 39 14.02 2.71 -9.00
N ALA A 40 14.20 4.03 -8.92
CA ALA A 40 13.21 5.00 -9.39
C ALA A 40 13.91 6.23 -9.95
N ASP A 41 13.25 6.89 -10.90
CA ASP A 41 13.61 8.21 -11.40
C ASP A 41 13.13 9.33 -10.46
N ILE A 42 12.03 9.09 -9.75
CA ILE A 42 11.40 10.01 -8.80
C ILE A 42 11.21 9.32 -7.45
N PHE A 43 11.59 10.01 -6.39
CA PHE A 43 11.35 9.63 -5.00
C PHE A 43 10.48 10.69 -4.32
N SER A 44 10.00 10.41 -3.09
CA SER A 44 9.33 11.43 -2.28
C SER A 44 10.23 12.66 -2.12
N PRO A 45 9.67 13.88 -2.17
CA PRO A 45 8.24 14.20 -2.06
C PRO A 45 7.51 14.40 -3.40
N ASP A 46 8.06 13.92 -4.52
CA ASP A 46 7.57 14.28 -5.86
C ASP A 46 6.84 13.14 -6.59
N THR A 47 6.50 12.05 -5.90
CA THR A 47 5.74 10.94 -6.50
C THR A 47 4.24 11.27 -6.58
N THR A 48 3.49 10.55 -7.44
CA THR A 48 2.02 10.62 -7.45
C THR A 48 1.40 10.31 -6.09
N SER A 49 2.06 9.49 -5.26
CA SER A 49 1.60 9.18 -3.91
C SER A 49 1.71 10.37 -2.96
N ASP A 50 2.75 11.20 -3.09
CA ASP A 50 2.93 12.41 -2.28
C ASP A 50 1.88 13.49 -2.62
N GLY A 51 1.41 13.53 -3.88
CA GLY A 51 0.32 14.40 -4.32
C GLY A 51 -1.09 13.88 -4.04
N SER A 52 -1.23 12.69 -3.43
CA SER A 52 -2.53 12.10 -3.11
C SER A 52 -3.21 12.79 -1.91
N ALA A 53 -4.54 12.69 -1.82
CA ALA A 53 -5.28 13.25 -0.69
C ALA A 53 -5.09 12.48 0.63
N GLY A 54 -4.68 11.20 0.56
CA GLY A 54 -4.43 10.36 1.73
C GLY A 54 -5.67 9.74 2.39
N PHE A 55 -6.88 9.95 1.87
CA PHE A 55 -8.09 9.32 2.42
C PHE A 55 -8.24 7.85 1.99
N TRP A 56 -8.63 7.02 2.95
CA TRP A 56 -8.97 5.63 2.69
C TRP A 56 -10.46 5.49 2.38
N GLU A 57 -10.81 5.50 1.09
CA GLU A 57 -12.16 5.29 0.59
C GLU A 57 -12.10 4.42 -0.68
N PRO A 58 -12.39 3.10 -0.57
CA PRO A 58 -12.39 2.22 -1.72
C PRO A 58 -13.52 2.55 -2.71
N TYR A 59 -13.18 2.53 -4.00
CA TYR A 59 -14.17 2.61 -5.07
C TYR A 59 -14.12 1.32 -5.89
N SER A 60 -15.29 0.77 -6.22
CA SER A 60 -15.42 -0.36 -7.14
C SER A 60 -15.12 0.13 -8.56
N ILE A 61 -13.89 -0.08 -9.02
CA ILE A 61 -13.44 0.29 -10.37
C ILE A 61 -13.24 -1.00 -11.17
N GLY A 62 -13.99 -1.15 -12.26
CA GLY A 62 -13.84 -2.27 -13.21
C GLY A 62 -14.66 -3.51 -12.85
N SER A 63 -14.29 -4.64 -13.44
CA SER A 63 -15.09 -5.87 -13.42
C SER A 63 -14.79 -6.83 -12.26
N ASP A 64 -13.70 -6.61 -11.51
CA ASP A 64 -13.24 -7.52 -10.44
C ASP A 64 -13.49 -6.88 -9.06
N VAL A 65 -14.77 -6.69 -8.75
CA VAL A 65 -15.22 -6.04 -7.50
C VAL A 65 -14.78 -6.86 -6.28
N ASP A 66 -14.89 -8.19 -6.33
CA ASP A 66 -14.54 -9.06 -5.21
C ASP A 66 -13.08 -8.91 -4.80
N ARG A 67 -12.17 -8.82 -5.78
CA ARG A 67 -10.74 -8.59 -5.50
C ARG A 67 -10.48 -7.20 -4.94
N VAL A 68 -11.16 -6.17 -5.45
CA VAL A 68 -11.03 -4.80 -4.91
C VAL A 68 -11.48 -4.77 -3.46
N VAL A 69 -12.62 -5.39 -3.13
CA VAL A 69 -13.12 -5.49 -1.75
C VAL A 69 -12.14 -6.24 -0.86
N GLU A 70 -11.62 -7.37 -1.31
CA GLU A 70 -10.66 -8.17 -0.54
C GLU A 70 -9.37 -7.38 -0.24
N LEU A 71 -8.76 -6.78 -1.26
CA LEU A 71 -7.54 -5.99 -1.11
C LEU A 71 -7.79 -4.77 -0.24
N SER A 72 -8.94 -4.12 -0.40
CA SER A 72 -9.31 -2.96 0.41
C SER A 72 -9.45 -3.32 1.88
N LYS A 73 -10.10 -4.45 2.18
CA LYS A 73 -10.22 -4.93 3.55
C LYS A 73 -8.84 -5.21 4.17
N LYS A 74 -7.96 -5.89 3.43
CA LYS A 74 -6.58 -6.19 3.91
C LYS A 74 -5.79 -4.93 4.21
N THR A 75 -5.87 -3.92 3.34
CA THR A 75 -5.17 -2.64 3.57
C THR A 75 -5.78 -1.88 4.74
N TYR A 76 -7.11 -1.81 4.88
CA TYR A 76 -7.76 -1.20 6.03
C TYR A 76 -7.31 -1.85 7.35
N ASP A 77 -7.35 -3.19 7.43
CA ASP A 77 -6.94 -3.93 8.62
C ASP A 77 -5.46 -3.68 8.97
N TYR A 78 -4.59 -3.48 7.98
CA TYR A 78 -3.19 -3.10 8.18
C TYR A 78 -3.04 -1.67 8.70
N LEU A 79 -3.74 -0.70 8.09
CA LEU A 79 -3.72 0.70 8.53
C LEU A 79 -4.24 0.84 9.97
N MET A 80 -5.28 0.10 10.34
CA MET A 80 -5.81 0.10 11.71
C MET A 80 -4.78 -0.39 12.74
N LYS A 81 -3.91 -1.34 12.38
CA LYS A 81 -2.80 -1.75 13.26
C LYS A 81 -1.80 -0.61 13.47
N ILE A 82 -1.52 0.18 12.42
CA ILE A 82 -0.62 1.33 12.51
C ILE A 82 -1.25 2.43 13.37
N VAL A 83 -2.53 2.75 13.15
CA VAL A 83 -3.29 3.74 13.91
C VAL A 83 -3.15 3.51 15.42
N TYR A 84 -3.32 2.26 15.87
CA TYR A 84 -3.23 1.91 17.28
C TYR A 84 -1.80 1.63 17.79
N SER A 85 -0.79 1.83 16.94
CA SER A 85 0.61 1.68 17.32
C SER A 85 1.24 3.00 17.77
N PRO A 86 2.36 2.97 18.52
CA PRO A 86 3.14 4.17 18.81
C PRO A 86 3.73 4.87 17.58
N LEU A 87 3.74 4.21 16.42
CA LEU A 87 4.30 4.74 15.16
C LEU A 87 3.27 5.51 14.32
N SER A 88 2.01 5.61 14.76
CA SER A 88 0.93 6.22 13.98
C SER A 88 1.27 7.63 13.46
N ALA A 89 1.82 8.48 14.33
CA ALA A 89 2.20 9.84 14.00
C ALA A 89 3.36 9.90 12.99
N GLU A 90 4.38 9.06 13.16
CA GLU A 90 5.54 9.00 12.27
C GLU A 90 5.16 8.42 10.89
N ALA A 91 4.30 7.40 10.88
CA ALA A 91 3.79 6.78 9.67
C ALA A 91 2.73 7.63 8.95
N GLY A 92 2.28 8.73 9.55
CA GLY A 92 1.26 9.61 8.96
C GLY A 92 -0.14 8.99 8.88
N VAL A 93 -0.46 8.02 9.74
CA VAL A 93 -1.75 7.31 9.71
C VAL A 93 -2.60 7.69 10.92
N GLN A 94 -3.80 8.23 10.68
CA GLN A 94 -4.73 8.67 11.71
C GLN A 94 -6.18 8.42 11.32
N LEU A 95 -7.07 8.35 12.32
CA LEU A 95 -8.51 8.29 12.09
C LEU A 95 -9.08 9.69 11.92
N ILE A 96 -9.86 9.90 10.86
CA ILE A 96 -10.54 11.15 10.55
C ILE A 96 -12.01 10.83 10.27
N SER A 97 -12.91 11.56 10.91
CA SER A 97 -14.34 11.51 10.59
C SER A 97 -14.67 12.45 9.43
N GLY A 98 -15.65 12.09 8.60
CA GLY A 98 -16.03 12.87 7.43
C GLY A 98 -17.45 12.57 6.96
N TYR A 99 -17.87 13.27 5.90
CA TYR A 99 -19.18 13.13 5.28
C TYR A 99 -19.02 13.02 3.77
N THR A 100 -19.76 12.09 3.15
CA THR A 100 -19.95 12.03 1.70
C THR A 100 -21.33 12.61 1.39
N LEU A 101 -21.38 13.70 0.62
CA LEU A 101 -22.62 14.41 0.30
C LEU A 101 -23.04 14.12 -1.14
N PHE A 102 -24.32 13.84 -1.35
CA PHE A 102 -24.92 13.55 -2.66
C PHE A 102 -25.99 14.60 -2.98
N SER A 103 -26.08 15.03 -4.24
CA SER A 103 -27.09 16.00 -4.69
C SER A 103 -28.49 15.38 -4.84
N ASP A 104 -28.55 14.08 -5.10
CA ASP A 104 -29.78 13.31 -5.31
C ASP A 104 -29.93 12.23 -4.24
N GLU A 105 -31.14 11.69 -4.07
CA GLU A 105 -31.42 10.51 -3.24
C GLU A 105 -30.73 9.26 -3.83
N THR A 106 -29.42 9.18 -3.67
CA THR A 106 -28.62 8.05 -4.15
C THR A 106 -28.65 6.97 -3.10
N GLN A 107 -29.08 5.75 -3.47
CA GLN A 107 -28.92 4.58 -2.62
C GLN A 107 -27.41 4.31 -2.49
N VAL A 108 -26.84 4.58 -1.32
CA VAL A 108 -25.41 4.34 -1.07
C VAL A 108 -25.19 2.83 -0.95
N SER A 109 -24.75 2.21 -2.04
CA SER A 109 -24.28 0.82 -2.05
C SER A 109 -22.80 0.80 -1.68
N PHE A 110 -22.49 0.35 -0.46
CA PHE A 110 -21.14 0.00 -0.02
C PHE A 110 -20.77 -1.42 -0.48
#